data_AF-A0A2N5YKD0-F1
#
_entry.id   AF-A0A2N5YKD0-F1
#
_cell.length_a   1.000
_cell.length_b   1.000
_cell.length_c   1.000
_cell.angle_alpha   90.00
_cell.angle_beta   90.00
_cell.angle_gamma   90.00
#
_symmetry.space_group_name_H-M   'P 1'
#
loop_
_entity.id
_entity.type
_entity.pdbx_description
1 polymer ?
#
loop_
_entity_poly.entity_id
_entity_poly.type
_entity_poly.pdbx_seq_one_letter_code
_entity_poly.pdbx_strand_id
1 'polypeptide(L)'
;VVDVNQAYDGNGPFSMERTGSVPPGQLIKLCFSEKLTQEEIEEMITQKGGLFSYLGTSNYAEVEEMIENGDKKAAFYYEAFAYQISKEIGSMYAVLEGNVDGVVFSGDIFYSGTFTEMVKKRVENIAPISVYPHEFQMDALANNAMMIIREECEILEYK
;
A
#
# COMPACT_ATOMS: atom_id res chain seq x y z
N VAL A 1 17.60 -0.60 -0.95
CA VAL A 1 16.34 -0.64 -1.73
C VAL A 1 16.74 -0.62 -3.20
N VAL A 2 16.35 -1.63 -3.97
CA VAL A 2 16.69 -1.72 -5.42
C VAL A 2 15.54 -1.26 -6.30
N ASP A 3 14.30 -1.35 -5.81
CA ASP A 3 13.09 -0.83 -6.44
C ASP A 3 12.03 -0.56 -5.35
N VAL A 4 11.16 0.42 -5.58
CA VAL A 4 10.04 0.81 -4.71
C VAL A 4 9.06 1.69 -5.48
N ASN A 5 7.76 1.55 -5.20
CA ASN A 5 6.74 2.43 -5.76
C ASN A 5 6.70 3.80 -5.05
N GLN A 6 6.24 4.83 -5.77
CA GLN A 6 5.95 6.15 -5.17
C GLN A 6 4.57 6.12 -4.47
N ALA A 7 4.57 5.78 -3.18
CA ALA A 7 3.37 5.55 -2.39
C ALA A 7 2.58 6.81 -1.98
N TYR A 8 3.11 8.01 -2.24
CA TYR A 8 2.46 9.27 -1.87
C TYR A 8 1.48 9.78 -2.94
N ASP A 9 1.95 10.06 -4.16
CA ASP A 9 1.20 10.81 -5.19
C ASP A 9 1.00 10.06 -6.51
N GLY A 10 1.05 8.72 -6.51
CA GLY A 10 0.31 7.94 -7.52
C GLY A 10 1.07 6.86 -8.28
N ASN A 11 1.81 5.98 -7.59
CA ASN A 11 2.37 4.79 -8.21
C ASN A 11 2.14 3.51 -7.37
N GLY A 12 1.87 2.39 -8.05
CA GLY A 12 1.57 1.11 -7.42
C GLY A 12 0.07 0.90 -7.14
N PRO A 13 -0.26 0.00 -6.20
CA PRO A 13 -1.64 -0.29 -5.81
C PRO A 13 -2.39 0.95 -5.29
N PHE A 14 -3.71 1.01 -5.50
CA PHE A 14 -4.54 1.94 -4.75
C PHE A 14 -4.55 1.59 -3.25
N SER A 15 -4.90 2.53 -2.37
CA SER A 15 -4.94 2.33 -0.91
C SER A 15 -6.34 2.57 -0.34
N MET A 16 -6.46 2.84 0.98
CA MET A 16 -7.71 3.31 1.54
C MET A 16 -8.14 4.66 0.97
N GLU A 17 -7.20 5.56 0.70
CA GLU A 17 -7.48 6.96 0.36
C GLU A 17 -6.76 7.42 -0.91
N ARG A 18 -5.85 6.61 -1.45
CA ARG A 18 -5.05 6.98 -2.63
C ARG A 18 -5.46 6.17 -3.85
N THR A 19 -5.43 6.80 -5.01
CA THR A 19 -5.83 6.15 -6.27
C THR A 19 -4.84 5.09 -6.74
N GLY A 20 -3.60 5.12 -6.26
CA GLY A 20 -2.51 4.37 -6.88
C GLY A 20 -2.33 4.77 -8.34
N SER A 21 -1.86 3.83 -9.17
CA SER A 21 -1.71 4.05 -10.61
C SER A 21 -3.05 4.09 -11.35
N VAL A 22 -3.23 5.15 -12.14
CA VAL A 22 -4.41 5.36 -13.01
C VAL A 22 -4.00 5.46 -14.49
N PRO A 23 -4.93 5.23 -15.43
CA PRO A 23 -4.61 5.34 -16.86
C PRO A 23 -4.19 6.78 -17.24
N PRO A 24 -2.97 7.00 -17.76
CA PRO A 24 -2.48 8.35 -18.03
C PRO A 24 -3.32 9.10 -19.06
N GLY A 25 -3.84 8.39 -20.08
CA GLY A 25 -4.72 8.98 -21.08
C GLY A 25 -6.06 9.48 -20.53
N GLN A 26 -6.56 8.91 -19.42
CA GLN A 26 -7.77 9.40 -18.76
C GLN A 26 -7.44 10.56 -17.82
N LEU A 27 -6.32 10.48 -17.09
CA LEU A 27 -5.85 11.56 -16.23
C LEU A 27 -5.61 12.85 -17.04
N ILE A 28 -4.94 12.76 -18.19
CA ILE A 28 -4.73 13.90 -19.10
C ILE A 28 -6.08 14.53 -19.50
N LYS A 29 -7.07 13.72 -19.91
CA LYS A 29 -8.40 14.25 -20.28
C LYS A 29 -9.08 14.96 -19.11
N LEU A 30 -8.89 14.48 -17.89
CA LEU A 30 -9.44 15.12 -16.68
C LEU A 30 -8.75 16.47 -16.42
N CYS A 31 -7.41 16.50 -16.43
CA CYS A 31 -6.60 17.70 -16.23
C CYS A 31 -6.96 18.82 -17.21
N PHE A 32 -7.28 18.49 -18.47
CA PHE A 32 -7.62 19.47 -19.51
C PHE A 32 -9.12 19.61 -19.76
N SER A 33 -9.97 19.16 -18.84
CA SER A 33 -11.43 19.26 -18.99
C SER A 33 -12.00 20.64 -18.62
N GLU A 34 -11.19 21.54 -18.05
CA GLU A 34 -11.60 22.83 -17.45
C GLU A 34 -12.62 22.70 -16.30
N LYS A 35 -12.83 21.48 -15.78
CA LYS A 35 -13.81 21.21 -14.71
C LYS A 35 -13.22 21.18 -13.30
N LEU A 36 -11.92 20.92 -13.20
CA LEU A 36 -11.22 20.74 -11.92
C LEU A 36 -9.91 21.51 -11.93
N THR A 37 -9.51 22.03 -10.77
CA THR A 37 -8.19 22.61 -10.57
C THR A 37 -7.14 21.53 -10.36
N GLN A 38 -5.87 21.93 -10.41
CA GLN A 38 -4.76 21.02 -10.08
C GLN A 38 -4.88 20.49 -8.65
N GLU A 39 -5.19 21.38 -7.69
CA GLU A 39 -5.33 21.03 -6.28
C GLU A 39 -6.47 20.02 -6.04
N GLU A 40 -7.59 20.17 -6.75
CA GLU A 40 -8.71 19.22 -6.65
C GLU A 40 -8.31 17.84 -7.19
N ILE A 41 -7.54 17.78 -8.27
CA ILE A 41 -7.04 16.52 -8.83
C ILE A 41 -6.00 15.88 -7.89
N GLU A 42 -5.10 16.67 -7.31
CA GLU A 42 -4.14 16.20 -6.30
C GLU A 42 -4.83 15.64 -5.07
N GLU A 43 -5.89 16.31 -4.59
CA GLU A 43 -6.70 15.81 -3.47
C GLU A 43 -7.41 14.50 -3.83
N MET A 44 -7.94 14.37 -5.05
CA MET A 44 -8.50 13.10 -5.55
C MET A 44 -7.47 11.97 -5.55
N ILE A 45 -6.21 12.25 -5.90
CA ILE A 45 -5.14 11.25 -5.96
C ILE A 45 -4.66 10.85 -4.58
N THR A 46 -4.51 11.81 -3.66
CA THR A 46 -3.78 11.63 -2.41
C THR A 46 -4.65 11.38 -1.18
N GLN A 47 -5.93 11.78 -1.21
CA GLN A 47 -6.82 11.79 -0.04
C GLN A 47 -8.24 11.28 -0.32
N LYS A 48 -8.78 11.48 -1.53
CA LYS A 48 -10.16 11.12 -1.90
C LYS A 48 -10.24 9.99 -2.93
N GLY A 49 -9.18 9.19 -3.03
CA GLY A 49 -9.06 8.05 -3.91
C GLY A 49 -9.36 6.73 -3.21
N GLY A 50 -8.82 5.64 -3.76
CA GLY A 50 -8.79 4.34 -3.07
C GLY A 50 -10.16 3.75 -2.73
N LEU A 51 -10.21 2.91 -1.69
CA LEU A 51 -11.45 2.34 -1.18
C LEU A 51 -12.44 3.40 -0.71
N PHE A 52 -11.97 4.53 -0.17
CA PHE A 52 -12.80 5.66 0.22
C PHE A 52 -13.64 6.17 -0.95
N SER A 53 -13.05 6.33 -2.13
CA SER A 53 -13.78 6.77 -3.32
C SER A 53 -14.90 5.81 -3.76
N TYR A 54 -14.78 4.52 -3.45
CA TYR A 54 -15.75 3.50 -3.84
C TYR A 54 -16.80 3.21 -2.77
N LEU A 55 -16.40 3.22 -1.50
CA LEU A 55 -17.18 2.73 -0.36
C LEU A 55 -17.57 3.84 0.62
N GLY A 56 -16.96 5.03 0.52
CA GLY A 56 -17.25 6.17 1.39
C GLY A 56 -16.57 6.12 2.75
N THR A 57 -15.67 5.16 2.99
CA THR A 57 -14.89 5.03 4.23
C THR A 57 -13.45 4.63 3.95
N SER A 58 -12.53 5.14 4.76
CA SER A 58 -11.10 4.77 4.78
C SER A 58 -10.74 3.91 5.99
N ASN A 59 -11.74 3.42 6.73
CA ASN A 59 -11.56 2.55 7.89
C ASN A 59 -11.65 1.08 7.50
N TYR A 60 -10.59 0.31 7.75
CA TYR A 60 -10.55 -1.13 7.44
C TYR A 60 -11.65 -1.92 8.12
N ALA A 61 -11.91 -1.66 9.41
CA ALA A 61 -12.90 -2.39 10.19
C ALA A 61 -14.31 -2.16 9.66
N GLU A 62 -14.62 -0.94 9.21
CA GLU A 62 -15.92 -0.63 8.59
C GLU A 62 -16.09 -1.37 7.26
N VAL A 63 -15.04 -1.42 6.42
CA VAL A 63 -15.09 -2.18 5.15
C VAL A 63 -15.31 -3.67 5.41
N GLU A 64 -14.66 -4.24 6.43
CA GLU A 64 -14.86 -5.64 6.81
C GLU A 64 -16.27 -5.90 7.33
N GLU A 65 -16.80 -5.02 8.18
CA GLU A 65 -18.19 -5.10 8.66
C GLU A 65 -19.19 -5.05 7.49
N MET A 66 -18.95 -4.20 6.49
CA MET A 66 -19.78 -4.17 5.27
C MET A 66 -19.77 -5.54 4.55
N ILE A 67 -18.60 -6.17 4.44
CA ILE A 67 -18.43 -7.48 3.79
C ILE A 67 -19.15 -8.57 4.59
N GLU A 68 -18.98 -8.60 5.91
CA GLU A 68 -19.64 -9.56 6.80
C GLU A 68 -21.17 -9.44 6.75
N ASN A 69 -21.68 -8.21 6.60
CA ASN A 69 -23.09 -7.92 6.40
C ASN A 69 -23.60 -8.21 4.96
N GLY A 70 -22.73 -8.72 4.08
CA GLY A 70 -23.10 -9.19 2.74
C GLY A 70 -23.03 -8.13 1.64
N ASP A 71 -22.35 -6.99 1.87
CA ASP A 71 -22.11 -5.99 0.83
C ASP A 71 -21.13 -6.53 -0.23
N LYS A 72 -21.70 -6.90 -1.38
CA LYS A 72 -20.95 -7.42 -2.53
C LYS A 72 -20.03 -6.38 -3.17
N LYS A 73 -20.36 -5.09 -3.08
CA LYS A 73 -19.55 -4.01 -3.63
C LYS A 73 -18.31 -3.82 -2.76
N ALA A 74 -18.47 -3.81 -1.44
CA ALA A 74 -17.34 -3.78 -0.51
C ALA A 74 -16.40 -4.97 -0.74
N ALA A 75 -16.95 -6.19 -0.83
CA ALA A 75 -16.17 -7.40 -1.07
C ALA A 75 -15.37 -7.32 -2.39
N PHE A 76 -15.99 -6.83 -3.46
CA PHE A 76 -15.36 -6.70 -4.76
C PHE A 76 -14.16 -5.73 -4.73
N TYR A 77 -14.34 -4.53 -4.17
CA TYR A 77 -13.25 -3.54 -4.14
C TYR A 77 -12.15 -3.92 -3.15
N TYR A 78 -12.49 -4.57 -2.03
CA TYR A 78 -11.52 -5.10 -1.08
C TYR A 78 -10.67 -6.21 -1.70
N GLU A 79 -11.27 -7.13 -2.46
CA GLU A 79 -10.52 -8.12 -3.23
C GLU A 79 -9.66 -7.47 -4.33
N ALA A 80 -10.17 -6.45 -5.01
CA ALA A 80 -9.41 -5.71 -6.01
C ALA A 80 -8.17 -5.04 -5.41
N PHE A 81 -8.27 -4.55 -4.16
CA PHE A 81 -7.14 -3.99 -3.43
C PHE A 81 -6.08 -5.06 -3.15
N ALA A 82 -6.49 -6.18 -2.54
CA ALA A 82 -5.61 -7.32 -2.28
C ALA A 82 -4.94 -7.84 -3.57
N TYR A 83 -5.68 -7.85 -4.68
CA TYR A 83 -5.19 -8.23 -6.00
C TYR A 83 -4.08 -7.30 -6.51
N GLN A 84 -4.23 -5.97 -6.39
CA GLN A 84 -3.19 -5.04 -6.81
C GLN A 84 -1.92 -5.17 -5.95
N ILE A 85 -2.05 -5.28 -4.63
CA ILE A 85 -0.90 -5.55 -3.74
C ILE A 85 -0.19 -6.84 -4.17
N SER A 86 -0.94 -7.90 -4.43
CA SER A 86 -0.37 -9.19 -4.87
C SER A 86 0.40 -9.06 -6.18
N LYS A 87 -0.09 -8.26 -7.13
CA LYS A 87 0.61 -7.98 -8.38
C LYS A 87 1.90 -7.19 -8.16
N GLU A 88 1.90 -6.23 -7.23
CA GLU A 88 3.09 -5.45 -6.88
C GLU A 88 4.16 -6.33 -6.23
N ILE A 89 3.77 -7.25 -5.34
CA ILE A 89 4.69 -8.26 -4.80
C ILE A 89 5.25 -9.14 -5.93
N GLY A 90 4.39 -9.55 -6.88
CA GLY A 90 4.79 -10.34 -8.03
C GLY A 90 5.75 -9.62 -8.99
N SER A 91 5.68 -8.28 -9.12
CA SER A 91 6.64 -7.53 -9.94
C SER A 91 8.03 -7.56 -9.31
N MET A 92 8.11 -7.47 -7.97
CA MET A 92 9.37 -7.54 -7.24
C MET A 92 10.07 -8.90 -7.35
N TYR A 93 9.33 -9.99 -7.57
CA TYR A 93 9.92 -11.29 -7.88
C TYR A 93 10.78 -11.22 -9.15
N ALA A 94 10.33 -10.51 -10.19
CA ALA A 94 11.08 -10.33 -11.42
C ALA A 94 12.30 -9.40 -11.22
N VAL A 95 12.15 -8.34 -10.42
CA VAL A 95 13.26 -7.43 -10.05
C VAL A 95 14.39 -8.18 -9.36
N LEU A 96 14.04 -9.15 -8.51
CA LEU A 96 14.99 -9.99 -7.77
C LEU A 96 15.45 -11.23 -8.57
N GLU A 97 15.12 -11.30 -9.86
CA GLU A 97 15.47 -12.41 -10.75
C GLU A 97 15.02 -13.79 -10.21
N GLY A 98 13.91 -13.80 -9.47
CA GLY A 98 13.36 -14.97 -8.81
C GLY A 98 14.07 -15.40 -7.52
N ASN A 99 15.14 -14.72 -7.10
CA ASN A 99 15.87 -15.03 -5.89
C ASN A 99 15.26 -14.28 -4.70
N VAL A 100 14.22 -14.87 -4.10
CA VAL A 100 13.49 -14.29 -2.96
C VAL A 100 13.60 -15.21 -1.75
N ASP A 101 14.29 -14.73 -0.69
CA ASP A 101 14.42 -15.48 0.56
C ASP A 101 13.13 -15.48 1.39
N GLY A 102 12.33 -14.41 1.28
CA GLY A 102 11.08 -14.27 2.00
C GLY A 102 10.30 -13.02 1.58
N VAL A 103 9.00 -13.05 1.88
CA VAL A 103 8.10 -11.91 1.72
C VAL A 103 7.62 -11.47 3.10
N VAL A 104 7.71 -10.18 3.38
CA VAL A 104 7.29 -9.61 4.66
C VAL A 104 6.04 -8.77 4.45
N PHE A 105 4.96 -9.12 5.15
CA PHE A 105 3.77 -8.29 5.25
C PHE A 105 3.86 -7.42 6.50
N SER A 106 3.74 -6.11 6.33
CA SER A 106 3.83 -5.13 7.40
C SER A 106 2.74 -4.07 7.25
N GLY A 107 2.36 -3.46 8.37
CA GLY A 107 1.31 -2.45 8.44
C GLY A 107 -0.04 -3.03 8.87
N ASP A 108 -0.88 -2.17 9.43
CA ASP A 108 -2.09 -2.55 10.18
C ASP A 108 -3.12 -3.33 9.35
N ILE A 109 -3.13 -3.16 8.03
CA ILE A 109 -4.05 -3.89 7.13
C ILE A 109 -3.85 -5.40 7.19
N PHE A 110 -2.63 -5.86 7.48
CA PHE A 110 -2.32 -7.28 7.61
C PHE A 110 -2.63 -7.84 9.00
N TYR A 111 -3.18 -7.02 9.92
CA TYR A 111 -3.76 -7.52 11.16
C TYR A 111 -5.04 -8.32 10.89
N SER A 112 -5.81 -7.94 9.86
CA SER A 112 -6.94 -8.72 9.40
C SER A 112 -6.49 -10.07 8.85
N GLY A 113 -7.07 -11.15 9.37
CA GLY A 113 -6.88 -12.48 8.82
C GLY A 113 -7.42 -12.60 7.39
N THR A 114 -8.57 -11.97 7.10
CA THR A 114 -9.24 -12.10 5.80
C THR A 114 -8.42 -11.47 4.68
N PHE A 115 -7.97 -10.22 4.86
CA PHE A 115 -7.15 -9.55 3.85
C PHE A 115 -5.79 -10.23 3.66
N THR A 116 -5.14 -10.57 4.75
CA THR A 116 -3.85 -11.26 4.74
C THR A 116 -3.93 -12.56 3.94
N GLU A 117 -4.97 -13.37 4.16
CA GLU A 117 -5.15 -14.62 3.42
C GLU A 117 -5.47 -14.39 1.93
N MET A 118 -6.21 -13.32 1.58
CA MET A 118 -6.43 -12.94 0.17
C MET A 118 -5.14 -12.64 -0.58
N VAL A 119 -4.19 -11.93 0.06
CA VAL A 119 -2.89 -11.62 -0.54
C VAL A 119 -2.01 -12.87 -0.53
N LYS A 120 -1.87 -13.54 0.62
CA LYS A 120 -1.05 -14.74 0.82
C LYS A 120 -1.36 -15.83 -0.20
N LYS A 121 -2.63 -16.16 -0.42
CA LYS A 121 -3.06 -17.15 -1.42
C LYS A 121 -2.49 -16.90 -2.82
N ARG A 122 -2.22 -15.64 -3.19
CA ARG A 122 -1.69 -15.27 -4.51
C ARG A 122 -0.16 -15.33 -4.58
N VAL A 123 0.53 -15.13 -3.46
CA VAL A 123 1.99 -14.93 -3.43
C VAL A 123 2.77 -15.96 -2.60
N GLU A 124 2.09 -16.89 -1.90
CA GLU A 124 2.74 -17.89 -1.03
C GLU A 124 3.72 -18.82 -1.76
N ASN A 125 3.58 -18.97 -3.09
CA ASN A 125 4.51 -19.77 -3.89
C ASN A 125 5.78 -19.02 -4.30
N ILE A 126 5.90 -17.72 -3.98
CA ILE A 126 7.10 -16.92 -4.26
C ILE A 126 8.21 -17.28 -3.27
N ALA A 127 7.91 -17.20 -1.97
CA ALA A 127 8.85 -17.46 -0.87
C ALA A 127 8.06 -17.58 0.46
N PRO A 128 8.70 -18.05 1.56
CA PRO A 128 8.09 -18.02 2.89
C PRO A 128 7.60 -16.61 3.27
N ILE A 129 6.38 -16.53 3.83
CA ILE A 129 5.76 -15.27 4.22
C ILE A 129 5.79 -15.10 5.73
N SER A 130 6.28 -13.95 6.19
CA SER A 130 6.21 -13.52 7.58
C SER A 130 5.33 -12.29 7.72
N VAL A 131 4.47 -12.26 8.73
CA VAL A 131 3.53 -11.16 8.97
C VAL A 131 3.92 -10.43 10.25
N TYR A 132 4.18 -9.13 10.14
CA TYR A 132 4.50 -8.21 11.22
C TYR A 132 3.53 -7.03 11.17
N PRO A 133 2.30 -7.18 11.68
CA PRO A 133 1.19 -6.27 11.40
C PRO A 133 1.27 -4.94 12.17
N HIS A 134 2.43 -4.55 12.69
CA HIS A 134 2.61 -3.35 13.52
C HIS A 134 3.80 -2.53 13.05
N GLU A 135 3.65 -1.21 13.13
CA GLU A 135 4.73 -0.28 12.84
C GLU A 135 5.49 0.08 14.11
N PHE A 136 6.75 -0.34 14.20
CA PHE A 136 7.63 -0.05 15.34
C PHE A 136 8.40 1.27 15.13
N GLN A 137 7.71 2.33 14.71
CA GLN A 137 8.37 3.59 14.32
C GLN A 137 9.16 4.22 15.47
N MET A 138 8.53 4.32 16.65
CA MET A 138 9.17 4.93 17.83
C MET A 138 10.38 4.13 18.29
N ASP A 139 10.27 2.79 18.31
CA ASP A 139 11.38 1.91 18.65
C ASP A 139 12.50 1.98 17.61
N ALA A 140 12.16 2.06 16.31
CA ALA A 140 13.13 2.22 15.24
C ALA A 140 13.90 3.54 15.36
N LEU A 141 13.21 4.65 15.66
CA LEU A 141 13.85 5.95 15.90
C LEU A 141 14.76 5.90 17.13
N ALA A 142 14.28 5.35 18.24
CA ALA A 142 15.05 5.22 19.47
C ALA A 142 16.28 4.32 19.28
N ASN A 143 16.13 3.19 18.60
CA ASN A 143 17.23 2.27 18.31
C ASN A 143 18.29 2.91 17.41
N ASN A 144 17.89 3.63 16.36
CA ASN A 144 18.85 4.36 15.51
C ASN A 144 19.62 5.42 16.33
N ALA A 145 18.95 6.17 17.20
CA ALA A 145 19.61 7.11 18.09
C ALA A 145 20.60 6.41 19.05
N MET A 146 20.22 5.27 19.60
CA MET A 146 21.10 4.47 20.46
C MET A 146 22.32 3.91 19.73
N MET A 147 22.16 3.46 18.48
CA MET A 147 23.28 2.99 17.65
C MET A 147 24.31 4.10 17.41
N ILE A 148 23.86 5.34 17.19
CA ILE A 148 24.76 6.51 17.08
C ILE A 148 25.50 6.76 18.41
N ILE A 149 24.79 6.75 19.54
CA ILE A 149 25.39 6.97 20.88
C ILE A 149 26.43 5.90 21.21
N ARG A 150 26.24 4.66 20.74
CA ARG A 150 27.15 3.53 20.94
C ARG A 150 28.27 3.44 19.92
N GLU A 151 28.35 4.37 18.98
CA GLU A 151 29.32 4.36 17.87
C GLU A 151 29.18 3.11 16.96
N GLU A 152 27.97 2.54 16.88
CA GLU A 152 27.62 1.42 16.01
C GLU A 152 27.14 1.86 14.62
N CYS A 153 26.84 3.17 14.46
CA CYS A 153 26.39 3.78 13.20
C CYS A 153 26.95 5.21 13.06
N GLU A 154 27.22 5.62 11.83
CA GLU A 154 27.71 6.96 11.51
C GLU A 154 26.56 7.98 11.41
N ILE A 155 26.82 9.21 11.85
CA ILE A 155 25.90 10.33 11.62
C ILE A 155 26.02 10.77 10.16
N LEU A 156 24.90 10.80 9.46
CA LEU A 156 24.83 11.31 8.09
C LEU A 156 24.49 12.81 8.11
N GLU A 157 25.25 13.60 7.36
CA GLU A 157 24.91 15.00 7.11
C GLU A 157 23.94 15.09 5.93
N TYR A 158 22.76 15.64 6.19
CA TYR A 158 21.79 15.94 5.14
C TYR A 158 22.32 17.10 4.29
N LYS A 159 22.37 16.91 2.96
CA LYS A 159 22.84 17.90 1.99
C LYS A 159 21.68 18.60 1.30
#